data_AF-A0A813M0E7-F1
#
_entry.id   AF-A0A813M0E7-F1
#
_cell.length_a   1.000
_cell.length_b   1.000
_cell.length_c   1.000
_cell.angle_alpha   90.00
_cell.angle_beta   90.00
_cell.angle_gamma   90.00
#
_symmetry.space_group_name_H-M   'P 1'
#
loop_
_entity.id
_entity.type
_entity.pdbx_description
1 polymer ?
#
loop_
_entity_poly.entity_id
_entity_poly.type
_entity_poly.pdbx_seq_one_letter_code
_entity_poly.pdbx_strand_id
1 'polypeptide(L)'
;MPQWEVIGGSENGGILVRQGKELKSPQVDGRLATGALVEQLQLVGERLQFELVRGSGPKQGWVSLKVAGKELLAPIFEAIGSGNVRDDGFDRWRVLGVEAEADSEATEDEIRRLSARKVVAAIGKPYTVLGLEPGASSAAVRRAYHCLALLHHPDKGGDDAVFKAIADAYKALTEMPVRAETSKRQLSRSRRRVFCLGSLSALAVVSAAISQSLPVRHSTAWTAGRATRRAALLGLVAGASLQVQSAPAFENALPEVSQFTQRSAGKEPDELGLKVRKLNKFGDMSEGAVLKGCGYGPNCFSTTGDPEDPQITTFMQPWIPPAGLSQTEAAAQLEGVIRAYPPGQQNVDGGGFRIVKAGKDGYIYAQFESLKKGKMDDVEFSAGKDGKVQVRSSGRTGLKADFGSNAKRLNYLAEQLRGKGWTAAELTKSTHPYYFAMNSGKTKVRCVGADCPVNYELIAEEPGPNVKDSA
;
A
#
# COMPACT_ATOMS: atom_id res chain seq x y z
N MET A 1 9.28 -4.55 -9.24
CA MET A 1 8.95 -4.64 -10.68
C MET A 1 8.95 -6.13 -11.07
N PRO A 2 8.87 -6.49 -12.37
CA PRO A 2 9.27 -7.80 -12.86
C PRO A 2 10.34 -8.51 -12.02
N GLN A 3 10.01 -9.52 -11.21
CA GLN A 3 11.00 -10.32 -10.50
C GLN A 3 11.15 -11.67 -11.19
N TRP A 4 12.40 -12.00 -11.50
CA TRP A 4 12.81 -13.12 -12.34
C TRP A 4 13.85 -13.96 -11.60
N GLU A 5 13.66 -15.26 -11.52
CA GLU A 5 14.68 -16.19 -11.03
C GLU A 5 15.57 -16.66 -12.19
N VAL A 6 16.89 -16.57 -12.04
CA VAL A 6 17.87 -17.15 -12.96
C VAL A 6 17.82 -18.67 -12.83
N ILE A 7 17.00 -19.32 -13.65
CA ILE A 7 16.81 -20.78 -13.65
C ILE A 7 17.84 -21.55 -14.50
N GLY A 8 18.63 -20.87 -15.34
CA GLY A 8 19.61 -21.50 -16.23
C GLY A 8 21.07 -21.14 -15.96
N GLY A 9 21.97 -21.73 -16.77
CA GLY A 9 23.42 -21.41 -16.77
C GLY A 9 24.27 -22.06 -15.68
N SER A 10 23.70 -22.93 -14.84
CA SER A 10 24.36 -23.59 -13.70
C SER A 10 25.60 -24.38 -14.12
N GLU A 11 25.50 -25.08 -15.25
CA GLU A 11 26.57 -25.81 -15.94
C GLU A 11 27.82 -24.95 -16.28
N ASN A 12 27.70 -23.61 -16.25
CA ASN A 12 28.79 -22.64 -16.47
C ASN A 12 29.05 -21.73 -15.24
N GLY A 13 28.54 -22.09 -14.06
CA GLY A 13 28.63 -21.26 -12.85
C GLY A 13 27.79 -19.98 -12.91
N GLY A 14 26.87 -19.86 -13.87
CA GLY A 14 25.99 -18.72 -14.04
C GLY A 14 25.98 -18.13 -15.46
N ILE A 15 24.99 -17.27 -15.69
CA ILE A 15 24.71 -16.61 -16.97
C ILE A 15 25.59 -15.37 -17.16
N LEU A 16 25.85 -15.03 -18.42
CA LEU A 16 26.81 -13.98 -18.77
C LEU A 16 26.19 -12.58 -18.75
N VAL A 17 26.81 -11.68 -17.99
CA VAL A 17 26.42 -10.27 -17.88
C VAL A 17 27.27 -9.40 -18.82
N ARG A 18 26.65 -8.38 -19.44
CA ARG A 18 27.34 -7.36 -20.24
C ARG A 18 27.04 -5.96 -19.75
N GLN A 19 27.95 -5.03 -20.01
CA GLN A 19 27.80 -3.61 -19.67
C GLN A 19 26.70 -2.94 -20.50
N GLY A 20 26.52 -3.36 -21.76
CA GLY A 20 25.49 -2.85 -22.66
C GLY A 20 24.45 -3.89 -23.07
N LYS A 21 23.32 -3.40 -23.55
CA LYS A 21 22.22 -4.18 -24.13
C LYS A 21 22.72 -5.06 -25.28
N GLU A 22 23.62 -4.54 -26.09
CA GLU A 22 24.08 -5.13 -27.35
C GLU A 22 24.97 -6.37 -27.10
N LEU A 23 24.75 -7.44 -27.88
CA LEU A 23 25.44 -8.73 -27.71
C LEU A 23 26.96 -8.69 -27.91
N LYS A 24 27.51 -7.62 -28.52
CA LYS A 24 28.95 -7.38 -28.69
C LYS A 24 29.52 -6.35 -27.71
N SER A 25 28.72 -5.79 -26.81
CA SER A 25 29.21 -4.87 -25.78
C SER A 25 30.16 -5.59 -24.80
N PRO A 26 31.04 -4.84 -24.09
CA PRO A 26 31.96 -5.42 -23.11
C PRO A 26 31.26 -6.30 -22.07
N GLN A 27 31.87 -7.43 -21.74
CA GLN A 27 31.41 -8.29 -20.66
C GLN A 27 31.70 -7.61 -19.31
N VAL A 28 30.87 -7.88 -18.30
CA VAL A 28 31.22 -7.53 -16.91
C VAL A 28 31.99 -8.72 -16.34
N ASP A 29 33.00 -8.46 -15.51
CA ASP A 29 33.70 -9.54 -14.81
C ASP A 29 32.77 -10.25 -13.83
N GLY A 30 32.74 -11.58 -13.92
CA GLY A 30 31.83 -12.45 -13.17
C GLY A 30 30.60 -12.90 -13.95
N ARG A 31 29.87 -13.87 -13.38
CA ARG A 31 28.65 -14.47 -13.94
C ARG A 31 27.54 -14.48 -12.89
N LEU A 32 26.31 -14.43 -13.37
CA LEU A 32 25.11 -14.37 -12.53
C LEU A 32 24.62 -15.79 -12.24
N ALA A 33 24.81 -16.26 -11.03
CA ALA A 33 24.59 -17.65 -10.63
C ALA A 33 23.12 -18.07 -10.76
N THR A 34 22.89 -19.37 -10.93
CA THR A 34 21.56 -19.97 -10.97
C THR A 34 20.91 -19.98 -9.57
N GLY A 35 19.59 -19.84 -9.50
CA GLY A 35 18.85 -19.53 -8.27
C GLY A 35 18.96 -18.06 -7.83
N ALA A 36 19.53 -17.18 -8.67
CA ALA A 36 19.59 -15.76 -8.38
C ALA A 36 18.28 -15.06 -8.79
N LEU A 37 17.61 -14.40 -7.84
CA LEU A 37 16.51 -13.50 -8.17
C LEU A 37 17.05 -12.15 -8.64
N VAL A 38 16.46 -11.62 -9.69
CA VAL A 38 16.80 -10.33 -10.28
C VAL A 38 15.55 -9.51 -10.52
N GLU A 39 15.70 -8.18 -10.48
CA GLU A 39 14.64 -7.25 -10.80
C GLU A 39 14.86 -6.64 -12.18
N GLN A 40 13.80 -6.66 -12.99
CA GLN A 40 13.72 -6.07 -14.31
C GLN A 40 13.80 -4.54 -14.23
N LEU A 41 14.99 -3.98 -14.46
CA LEU A 41 15.18 -2.54 -14.64
C LEU A 41 14.68 -2.10 -16.02
N GLN A 42 15.02 -2.87 -17.05
CA GLN A 42 14.56 -2.65 -18.43
C GLN A 42 14.52 -3.98 -19.18
N LEU A 43 13.57 -4.12 -20.09
CA LEU A 43 13.46 -5.27 -21.00
C LEU A 43 13.37 -4.74 -22.43
N VAL A 44 14.22 -5.24 -23.35
CA VAL A 44 14.27 -4.78 -24.74
C VAL A 44 14.46 -5.97 -25.67
N GLY A 45 13.35 -6.61 -26.05
CA GLY A 45 13.37 -7.98 -26.57
C GLY A 45 13.96 -8.93 -25.53
N GLU A 46 14.61 -10.01 -25.95
CA GLU A 46 15.15 -11.06 -25.07
C GLU A 46 16.36 -10.62 -24.20
N ARG A 47 16.63 -9.31 -24.09
CA ARG A 47 17.72 -8.71 -23.32
C ARG A 47 17.14 -7.97 -22.11
N LEU A 48 17.37 -8.55 -20.94
CA LEU A 48 16.98 -8.02 -19.65
C LEU A 48 18.13 -7.19 -19.07
N GLN A 49 17.92 -5.88 -18.91
CA GLN A 49 18.69 -5.10 -17.96
C GLN A 49 18.14 -5.41 -16.56
N PHE A 50 19.03 -5.88 -15.70
CA PHE A 50 18.65 -6.36 -14.38
C PHE A 50 19.50 -5.68 -13.29
N GLU A 51 18.97 -5.69 -12.09
CA GLU A 51 19.75 -5.58 -10.85
C GLU A 51 19.55 -6.86 -10.02
N LEU A 52 20.64 -7.35 -9.42
CA LEU A 52 20.68 -8.59 -8.65
C LEU A 52 20.01 -8.39 -7.28
N VAL A 53 18.84 -9.00 -7.09
CA VAL A 53 18.07 -8.94 -5.83
C VAL A 53 18.61 -9.96 -4.83
N ARG A 54 18.90 -11.18 -5.28
CA ARG A 54 19.35 -12.31 -4.45
C ARG A 54 20.20 -13.26 -5.27
N GLY A 55 21.18 -13.92 -4.66
CA GLY A 55 22.09 -14.85 -5.36
C GLY A 55 23.51 -14.28 -5.45
N SER A 56 24.27 -14.69 -6.47
CA SER A 56 25.67 -14.28 -6.66
C SER A 56 25.96 -13.85 -8.08
N GLY A 57 26.86 -12.87 -8.26
CA GLY A 57 27.34 -12.41 -9.56
C GLY A 57 27.43 -10.89 -9.70
N PRO A 58 27.60 -10.38 -10.92
CA PRO A 58 27.64 -8.96 -11.21
C PRO A 58 26.33 -8.28 -10.82
N LYS A 59 26.39 -7.22 -10.01
CA LYS A 59 25.20 -6.61 -9.41
C LYS A 59 24.21 -6.03 -10.41
N GLN A 60 24.70 -5.53 -11.54
CA GLN A 60 23.91 -4.87 -12.57
C GLN A 60 24.47 -5.22 -13.95
N GLY A 61 23.62 -5.14 -14.97
CA GLY A 61 24.02 -5.20 -16.37
C GLY A 61 22.93 -5.80 -17.24
N TRP A 62 23.33 -6.34 -18.38
CA TRP A 62 22.42 -6.90 -19.38
C TRP A 62 22.68 -8.39 -19.63
N VAL A 63 21.74 -9.22 -19.22
CA VAL A 63 21.67 -10.67 -19.50
C VAL A 63 20.71 -10.95 -20.66
N SER A 64 20.78 -12.17 -21.19
CA SER A 64 19.75 -12.68 -22.11
C SER A 64 18.82 -13.60 -21.33
N LEU A 65 17.52 -13.51 -21.61
CA LEU A 65 16.49 -14.33 -20.95
C LEU A 65 16.55 -15.80 -21.37
N LYS A 66 17.08 -16.08 -22.57
CA LYS A 66 17.36 -17.43 -23.09
C LYS A 66 18.56 -17.40 -24.03
N VAL A 67 19.20 -18.55 -24.25
CA VAL A 67 20.32 -18.73 -25.20
C VAL A 67 20.17 -20.09 -25.86
N ALA A 68 20.27 -20.12 -27.20
CA ALA A 68 20.18 -21.34 -28.01
C ALA A 68 18.94 -22.22 -27.71
N GLY A 69 17.81 -21.60 -27.36
CA GLY A 69 16.55 -22.28 -27.02
C GLY A 69 16.39 -22.73 -25.56
N LYS A 70 17.44 -22.67 -24.73
CA LYS A 70 17.31 -22.88 -23.27
C LYS A 70 16.98 -21.57 -22.56
N GLU A 71 15.93 -21.56 -21.74
CA GLU A 71 15.64 -20.44 -20.85
C GLU A 71 16.69 -20.30 -19.74
N LEU A 72 16.91 -19.04 -19.34
CA LEU A 72 17.89 -18.64 -18.35
C LEU A 72 17.25 -17.89 -17.17
N LEU A 73 16.06 -17.30 -17.34
CA LEU A 73 15.32 -16.52 -16.34
C LEU A 73 13.81 -16.74 -16.45
N ALA A 74 13.10 -16.88 -15.32
CA ALA A 74 11.62 -17.04 -15.28
C ALA A 74 10.94 -16.19 -14.17
N PRO A 75 9.76 -15.60 -14.41
CA PRO A 75 9.06 -14.72 -13.45
C PRO A 75 8.02 -15.44 -12.58
N ILE A 76 7.79 -14.92 -11.37
CA ILE A 76 7.07 -15.57 -10.26
C ILE A 76 5.75 -14.85 -9.91
N PHE A 77 4.68 -15.60 -9.64
CA PHE A 77 3.33 -15.12 -9.26
C PHE A 77 2.62 -16.15 -8.35
N GLU A 78 1.79 -15.72 -7.39
CA GLU A 78 1.07 -16.59 -6.44
C GLU A 78 -0.45 -16.72 -6.72
N ALA A 79 -1.15 -17.60 -5.98
CA ALA A 79 -2.53 -18.03 -6.25
C ALA A 79 -3.47 -18.00 -5.02
N ILE A 80 -4.78 -17.95 -5.27
CA ILE A 80 -5.85 -17.83 -4.25
C ILE A 80 -6.84 -19.00 -4.32
N GLY A 81 -7.43 -19.35 -3.16
CA GLY A 81 -8.07 -20.64 -2.90
C GLY A 81 -9.58 -20.76 -3.12
N SER A 82 -10.08 -21.98 -2.95
CA SER A 82 -11.45 -22.41 -3.32
C SER A 82 -12.54 -21.98 -2.33
N GLY A 83 -13.52 -21.22 -2.82
CA GLY A 83 -14.78 -20.94 -2.12
C GLY A 83 -15.83 -20.44 -3.09
N ASN A 84 -17.09 -20.89 -2.94
CA ASN A 84 -18.18 -20.66 -3.91
C ASN A 84 -18.77 -19.22 -3.85
N VAL A 85 -17.93 -18.22 -4.11
CA VAL A 85 -18.40 -17.01 -4.79
C VAL A 85 -18.72 -17.42 -6.24
N ARG A 86 -19.88 -17.03 -6.76
CA ARG A 86 -20.10 -17.07 -8.21
C ARG A 86 -19.24 -15.98 -8.82
N ASP A 87 -18.06 -16.36 -9.29
CA ASP A 87 -17.15 -15.44 -9.96
C ASP A 87 -17.88 -14.82 -11.17
N ASP A 88 -17.79 -13.50 -11.27
CA ASP A 88 -18.61 -12.65 -12.14
C ASP A 88 -18.09 -12.59 -13.59
N GLY A 89 -17.24 -13.55 -13.94
CA GLY A 89 -16.74 -13.79 -15.29
C GLY A 89 -15.35 -14.45 -15.31
N PHE A 90 -14.59 -14.40 -14.21
CA PHE A 90 -13.25 -14.98 -14.17
C PHE A 90 -13.30 -16.48 -13.84
N ASP A 91 -12.99 -17.26 -14.86
CA ASP A 91 -12.84 -18.71 -14.82
C ASP A 91 -11.43 -19.01 -15.32
N ARG A 92 -10.50 -19.35 -14.41
CA ARG A 92 -9.06 -19.45 -14.73
C ARG A 92 -8.81 -20.38 -15.93
N TRP A 93 -9.55 -21.49 -16.05
CA TRP A 93 -9.34 -22.45 -17.14
C TRP A 93 -9.86 -21.90 -18.47
N ARG A 94 -11.05 -21.28 -18.47
CA ARG A 94 -11.61 -20.58 -19.64
C ARG A 94 -10.70 -19.45 -20.13
N VAL A 95 -10.17 -18.65 -19.21
CA VAL A 95 -9.20 -17.57 -19.46
C VAL A 95 -7.93 -18.12 -20.11
N LEU A 96 -7.38 -19.21 -19.55
CA LEU A 96 -6.23 -19.93 -20.10
C LEU A 96 -6.61 -20.85 -21.29
N GLY A 97 -7.79 -20.66 -21.90
CA GLY A 97 -8.19 -21.30 -23.15
C GLY A 97 -8.68 -22.75 -23.06
N VAL A 98 -8.66 -23.37 -21.88
CA VAL A 98 -9.11 -24.75 -21.64
C VAL A 98 -10.64 -24.79 -21.53
N GLU A 99 -11.29 -25.69 -22.26
CA GLU A 99 -12.75 -25.91 -22.20
C GLU A 99 -13.10 -27.19 -21.43
N ALA A 100 -13.10 -27.03 -20.10
CA ALA A 100 -13.93 -27.78 -19.16
C ALA A 100 -13.86 -29.33 -19.14
N GLU A 101 -12.66 -29.92 -19.17
CA GLU A 101 -12.39 -31.16 -18.42
C GLU A 101 -11.15 -30.98 -17.53
N ALA A 102 -11.36 -31.01 -16.21
CA ALA A 102 -10.37 -30.66 -15.19
C ALA A 102 -9.28 -31.72 -14.97
N ASP A 103 -9.49 -32.93 -15.51
CA ASP A 103 -8.63 -34.10 -15.36
C ASP A 103 -7.74 -34.35 -16.61
N SER A 104 -7.69 -33.39 -17.54
CA SER A 104 -6.85 -33.47 -18.74
C SER A 104 -5.42 -32.97 -18.45
N GLU A 105 -4.40 -33.79 -18.74
CA GLU A 105 -2.97 -33.46 -18.61
C GLU A 105 -2.48 -32.50 -19.73
N ALA A 106 -3.25 -31.46 -20.02
CA ALA A 106 -2.92 -30.46 -21.03
C ALA A 106 -1.61 -29.72 -20.66
N THR A 107 -0.59 -29.86 -21.51
CA THR A 107 0.73 -29.25 -21.28
C THR A 107 0.66 -27.71 -21.30
N GLU A 108 1.62 -27.03 -20.64
CA GLU A 108 1.64 -25.56 -20.64
C GLU A 108 1.70 -24.97 -22.07
N ASP A 109 2.41 -25.64 -23.00
CA ASP A 109 2.47 -25.26 -24.41
C ASP A 109 1.12 -25.41 -25.12
N GLU A 110 0.33 -26.43 -24.78
CA GLU A 110 -1.03 -26.62 -25.31
C GLU A 110 -1.99 -25.57 -24.76
N ILE A 111 -1.93 -25.30 -23.45
CA ILE A 111 -2.67 -24.21 -22.79
C ILE A 111 -2.31 -22.85 -23.43
N ARG A 112 -1.01 -22.56 -23.63
CA ARG A 112 -0.52 -21.35 -24.33
C ARG A 112 -1.06 -21.29 -25.75
N ARG A 113 -0.99 -22.38 -26.52
CA ARG A 113 -1.50 -22.46 -27.90
C ARG A 113 -3.02 -22.27 -28.01
N LEU A 114 -3.80 -22.83 -27.08
CA LEU A 114 -5.26 -22.68 -27.03
C LEU A 114 -5.67 -21.27 -26.63
N SER A 115 -5.08 -20.73 -25.56
CA SER A 115 -5.35 -19.35 -25.11
C SER A 115 -4.94 -18.32 -26.17
N ALA A 116 -3.78 -18.48 -26.83
CA ALA A 116 -3.33 -17.60 -27.91
C ALA A 116 -4.33 -17.57 -29.09
N ARG A 117 -4.84 -18.74 -29.50
CA ARG A 117 -5.90 -18.84 -30.53
C ARG A 117 -7.17 -18.07 -30.13
N LYS A 118 -7.61 -18.15 -28.87
CA LYS A 118 -8.79 -17.41 -28.40
C LYS A 118 -8.53 -15.90 -28.36
N VAL A 119 -7.36 -15.46 -27.87
CA VAL A 119 -6.96 -14.04 -27.87
C VAL A 119 -6.94 -13.47 -29.28
N VAL A 120 -6.30 -14.15 -30.25
CA VAL A 120 -6.26 -13.71 -31.66
C VAL A 120 -7.68 -13.63 -32.26
N ALA A 121 -8.54 -14.61 -32.00
CA ALA A 121 -9.93 -14.59 -32.46
C ALA A 121 -10.81 -13.53 -31.76
N ALA A 122 -10.35 -12.97 -30.64
CA ALA A 122 -11.07 -11.99 -29.84
C ALA A 122 -10.59 -10.54 -30.01
N ILE A 123 -9.50 -10.28 -30.75
CA ILE A 123 -8.91 -8.94 -30.92
C ILE A 123 -9.98 -7.88 -31.21
N GLY A 124 -9.96 -6.79 -30.43
CA GLY A 124 -10.97 -5.73 -30.49
C GLY A 124 -12.21 -5.92 -29.60
N LYS A 125 -12.33 -7.03 -28.86
CA LYS A 125 -13.40 -7.30 -27.88
C LYS A 125 -12.79 -7.47 -26.48
N PRO A 126 -12.59 -6.39 -25.68
CA PRO A 126 -11.75 -6.44 -24.49
C PRO A 126 -12.10 -7.53 -23.46
N TYR A 127 -13.38 -7.69 -23.10
CA TYR A 127 -13.81 -8.77 -22.20
C TYR A 127 -13.48 -10.16 -22.77
N THR A 128 -13.78 -10.41 -24.05
CA THR A 128 -13.53 -11.69 -24.72
C THR A 128 -12.04 -12.01 -24.87
N VAL A 129 -11.19 -10.98 -25.08
CA VAL A 129 -9.72 -11.14 -25.09
C VAL A 129 -9.22 -11.61 -23.72
N LEU A 130 -9.82 -11.09 -22.63
CA LEU A 130 -9.52 -11.53 -21.28
C LEU A 130 -10.23 -12.83 -20.87
N GLY A 131 -11.00 -13.47 -21.76
CA GLY A 131 -11.77 -14.68 -21.45
C GLY A 131 -12.96 -14.46 -20.50
N LEU A 132 -13.40 -13.21 -20.34
CA LEU A 132 -14.45 -12.76 -19.42
C LEU A 132 -15.79 -12.52 -20.13
N GLU A 133 -16.88 -12.62 -19.36
CA GLU A 133 -18.21 -12.18 -19.79
C GLU A 133 -18.33 -10.64 -19.79
N PRO A 134 -19.14 -10.04 -20.69
CA PRO A 134 -19.36 -8.59 -20.71
C PRO A 134 -20.04 -8.09 -19.43
N GLY A 135 -19.32 -7.29 -18.64
CA GLY A 135 -19.78 -6.73 -17.37
C GLY A 135 -19.08 -7.29 -16.13
N ALA A 136 -18.10 -8.19 -16.30
CA ALA A 136 -17.23 -8.65 -15.22
C ALA A 136 -16.48 -7.47 -14.53
N SER A 137 -16.30 -7.57 -13.22
CA SER A 137 -15.74 -6.52 -12.34
C SER A 137 -14.29 -6.15 -12.65
N SER A 138 -13.89 -4.97 -12.15
CA SER A 138 -12.49 -4.52 -12.07
C SER A 138 -11.56 -5.56 -11.43
N ALA A 139 -12.07 -6.39 -10.52
CA ALA A 139 -11.33 -7.48 -9.90
C ALA A 139 -11.14 -8.67 -10.86
N ALA A 140 -12.21 -9.11 -11.55
CA ALA A 140 -12.13 -10.16 -12.57
C ALA A 140 -11.21 -9.75 -13.74
N VAL A 141 -11.31 -8.50 -14.19
CA VAL A 141 -10.46 -7.89 -15.23
C VAL A 141 -8.97 -7.92 -14.84
N ARG A 142 -8.62 -7.56 -13.59
CA ARG A 142 -7.25 -7.67 -13.08
C ARG A 142 -6.76 -9.12 -13.00
N ARG A 143 -7.56 -10.04 -12.42
CA ARG A 143 -7.21 -11.48 -12.33
C ARG A 143 -6.94 -12.10 -13.71
N ALA A 144 -7.81 -11.81 -14.68
CA ALA A 144 -7.67 -12.30 -16.05
C ALA A 144 -6.42 -11.75 -16.75
N TYR A 145 -6.17 -10.44 -16.64
CA TYR A 145 -4.98 -9.81 -17.18
C TYR A 145 -3.70 -10.42 -16.60
N HIS A 146 -3.61 -10.61 -15.28
CA HIS A 146 -2.46 -11.26 -14.65
C HIS A 146 -2.25 -12.69 -15.14
N CYS A 147 -3.31 -13.50 -15.23
CA CYS A 147 -3.22 -14.89 -15.73
C CYS A 147 -2.77 -14.98 -17.19
N LEU A 148 -3.24 -14.07 -18.05
CA LEU A 148 -2.89 -14.05 -19.47
C LEU A 148 -1.51 -13.45 -19.74
N ALA A 149 -1.12 -12.39 -19.01
CA ALA A 149 0.23 -11.84 -19.09
C ALA A 149 1.29 -12.84 -18.59
N LEU A 150 0.94 -13.69 -17.62
CA LEU A 150 1.74 -14.82 -17.15
C LEU A 150 2.04 -15.88 -18.22
N LEU A 151 0.99 -16.26 -18.97
CA LEU A 151 1.00 -17.35 -19.95
C LEU A 151 1.63 -16.91 -21.28
N HIS A 152 1.36 -15.67 -21.69
CA HIS A 152 1.73 -15.11 -22.99
C HIS A 152 2.87 -14.09 -22.93
N HIS A 153 3.65 -14.03 -21.86
CA HIS A 153 4.81 -13.14 -21.82
C HIS A 153 5.76 -13.49 -22.98
N PRO A 154 6.16 -12.54 -23.85
CA PRO A 154 7.03 -12.81 -25.00
C PRO A 154 8.29 -13.60 -24.65
N ASP A 155 8.87 -13.28 -23.50
CA ASP A 155 10.09 -13.90 -22.99
C ASP A 155 9.95 -15.43 -22.82
N LYS A 156 8.77 -15.88 -22.34
CA LYS A 156 8.36 -17.30 -22.16
C LYS A 156 7.92 -18.00 -23.46
N GLY A 157 8.18 -17.41 -24.62
CA GLY A 157 7.64 -17.91 -25.89
C GLY A 157 6.13 -17.66 -26.06
N GLY A 158 5.59 -16.65 -25.39
CA GLY A 158 4.34 -16.01 -25.80
C GLY A 158 4.49 -15.27 -27.13
N ASP A 159 3.37 -14.95 -27.77
CA ASP A 159 3.33 -14.18 -29.02
C ASP A 159 3.14 -12.67 -28.73
N ASP A 160 3.96 -11.81 -29.34
CA ASP A 160 3.93 -10.35 -29.14
C ASP A 160 2.56 -9.72 -29.44
N ALA A 161 1.86 -10.21 -30.47
CA ALA A 161 0.55 -9.67 -30.86
C ALA A 161 -0.56 -10.16 -29.91
N VAL A 162 -0.45 -11.39 -29.40
CA VAL A 162 -1.29 -11.93 -28.32
C VAL A 162 -1.09 -11.13 -27.04
N PHE A 163 0.15 -10.94 -26.58
CA PHE A 163 0.45 -10.16 -25.37
C PHE A 163 -0.01 -8.70 -25.51
N LYS A 164 0.22 -8.09 -26.68
CA LYS A 164 -0.27 -6.74 -26.97
C LYS A 164 -1.80 -6.67 -26.94
N ALA A 165 -2.51 -7.64 -27.51
CA ALA A 165 -3.97 -7.68 -27.47
C ALA A 165 -4.49 -7.77 -26.03
N ILE A 166 -3.86 -8.59 -25.18
CA ILE A 166 -4.17 -8.71 -23.74
C ILE A 166 -3.99 -7.37 -23.01
N ALA A 167 -2.87 -6.68 -23.24
CA ALA A 167 -2.58 -5.38 -22.64
C ALA A 167 -3.52 -4.26 -23.13
N ASP A 168 -3.78 -4.19 -24.44
CA ASP A 168 -4.73 -3.24 -25.04
C ASP A 168 -6.17 -3.48 -24.52
N ALA A 169 -6.56 -4.75 -24.32
CA ALA A 169 -7.84 -5.13 -23.75
C ALA A 169 -7.98 -4.73 -22.27
N TYR A 170 -6.98 -5.03 -21.44
CA TYR A 170 -6.95 -4.60 -20.04
C TYR A 170 -7.07 -3.08 -19.93
N LYS A 171 -6.24 -2.35 -20.69
CA LYS A 171 -6.26 -0.88 -20.76
C LYS A 171 -7.63 -0.33 -21.16
N ALA A 172 -8.27 -0.92 -22.18
CA ALA A 172 -9.59 -0.50 -22.62
C ALA A 172 -10.68 -0.68 -21.55
N LEU A 173 -10.53 -1.65 -20.64
CA LEU A 173 -11.49 -1.87 -19.54
C LEU A 173 -11.20 -1.01 -18.31
N THR A 174 -9.95 -0.64 -18.04
CA THR A 174 -9.58 0.20 -16.89
C THR A 174 -9.63 1.71 -17.17
N GLU A 175 -9.40 2.13 -18.42
CA GLU A 175 -9.45 3.56 -18.80
C GLU A 175 -10.82 4.01 -19.34
N MET A 176 -11.78 3.10 -19.54
CA MET A 176 -13.14 3.48 -19.94
C MET A 176 -13.88 4.18 -18.78
N PRO A 177 -14.46 5.39 -18.99
CA PRO A 177 -15.30 6.01 -17.98
C PRO A 177 -16.54 5.13 -17.73
N VAL A 178 -16.87 4.91 -16.44
CA VAL A 178 -17.90 3.98 -15.98
C VAL A 178 -19.21 4.20 -16.74
N ARG A 179 -19.52 3.28 -17.65
CA ARG A 179 -20.67 3.38 -18.54
C ARG A 179 -21.91 2.88 -17.80
N ALA A 180 -22.58 3.81 -17.12
CA ALA A 180 -23.76 3.55 -16.29
C ALA A 180 -24.73 2.55 -16.96
N GLU A 181 -25.05 1.50 -16.22
CA GLU A 181 -25.52 0.24 -16.80
C GLU A 181 -26.87 0.33 -17.50
N THR A 182 -26.99 -0.48 -18.55
CA THR A 182 -28.05 -1.43 -19.00
C THR A 182 -29.47 -1.44 -18.36
N SER A 183 -29.92 -0.41 -17.65
CA SER A 183 -31.27 -0.30 -17.07
C SER A 183 -32.32 0.18 -18.09
N LYS A 184 -32.30 -0.36 -19.31
CA LYS A 184 -33.24 -0.05 -20.40
C LYS A 184 -33.68 -1.28 -21.21
N ARG A 185 -34.08 -2.38 -20.53
CA ARG A 185 -34.77 -3.50 -21.21
C ARG A 185 -35.99 -4.12 -20.52
N GLN A 186 -36.68 -3.39 -19.62
CA GLN A 186 -38.04 -3.79 -19.25
C GLN A 186 -38.95 -2.64 -18.76
N LEU A 187 -39.20 -1.65 -19.63
CA LEU A 187 -40.30 -0.67 -19.45
C LEU A 187 -40.81 -0.17 -20.82
N SER A 188 -41.21 -1.12 -21.67
CA SER A 188 -41.89 -0.81 -22.94
C SER A 188 -43.42 -0.92 -22.77
N ARG A 189 -44.14 -0.04 -23.49
CA ARG A 189 -45.62 0.13 -23.52
C ARG A 189 -46.20 0.95 -22.34
N SER A 190 -47.20 1.78 -22.66
CA SER A 190 -47.84 2.80 -21.79
C SER A 190 -46.92 3.99 -21.45
N ARG A 191 -47.21 5.26 -21.78
CA ARG A 191 -48.41 5.89 -22.39
C ARG A 191 -48.00 7.01 -23.40
N ARG A 192 -48.98 7.66 -24.04
CA ARG A 192 -48.81 8.59 -25.19
C ARG A 192 -49.04 10.07 -24.81
N ARG A 193 -48.28 10.99 -25.45
CA ARG A 193 -48.55 12.45 -25.61
C ARG A 193 -48.49 13.25 -24.28
N VAL A 194 -48.38 14.59 -24.21
CA VAL A 194 -48.74 15.70 -25.12
C VAL A 194 -47.61 16.77 -25.22
N PHE A 195 -47.73 17.65 -26.21
CA PHE A 195 -46.95 18.89 -26.48
C PHE A 195 -46.75 19.82 -25.26
N CYS A 196 -45.63 20.58 -25.26
CA CYS A 196 -45.68 22.02 -25.58
C CYS A 196 -44.32 22.60 -25.99
N LEU A 197 -44.32 23.63 -26.84
CA LEU A 197 -43.17 24.45 -27.22
C LEU A 197 -43.39 25.87 -26.67
N GLY A 198 -42.34 26.49 -26.11
CA GLY A 198 -42.40 27.84 -25.58
C GLY A 198 -41.02 28.47 -25.55
N SER A 199 -40.79 29.41 -26.47
CA SER A 199 -39.60 30.29 -26.46
C SER A 199 -39.92 31.56 -25.68
N LEU A 200 -38.91 32.17 -25.04
CA LEU A 200 -38.55 33.58 -25.28
C LEU A 200 -37.29 33.99 -24.50
N SER A 201 -36.42 34.75 -25.16
CA SER A 201 -35.26 35.44 -24.58
C SER A 201 -35.59 36.91 -24.31
N ALA A 202 -34.83 37.62 -23.45
CA ALA A 202 -34.24 38.94 -23.75
C ALA A 202 -33.55 39.64 -22.54
N LEU A 203 -32.58 40.51 -22.85
CA LEU A 203 -32.05 41.69 -22.11
C LEU A 203 -31.31 41.48 -20.76
N ALA A 204 -30.40 42.37 -20.30
CA ALA A 204 -29.40 43.20 -21.02
C ALA A 204 -28.36 43.85 -20.07
N VAL A 205 -27.07 43.78 -20.46
CA VAL A 205 -25.98 44.80 -20.40
C VAL A 205 -26.06 46.00 -19.43
N VAL A 206 -25.02 46.17 -18.59
CA VAL A 206 -24.37 47.47 -18.26
C VAL A 206 -22.83 47.28 -18.08
N SER A 207 -22.03 48.31 -18.46
CA SER A 207 -20.55 48.40 -18.44
C SER A 207 -19.95 48.63 -17.02
N ALA A 208 -18.70 48.28 -16.65
CA ALA A 208 -17.36 48.83 -17.00
C ALA A 208 -17.16 50.35 -16.67
N ALA A 209 -15.99 50.89 -16.25
CA ALA A 209 -14.73 50.40 -15.63
C ALA A 209 -13.77 51.59 -15.26
N ILE A 210 -12.56 51.31 -14.73
CA ILE A 210 -11.29 52.09 -14.84
C ILE A 210 -10.92 53.26 -13.84
N SER A 211 -9.70 53.11 -13.27
CA SER A 211 -8.63 54.04 -12.80
C SER A 211 -8.78 55.26 -11.87
N GLN A 212 -7.99 55.18 -10.76
CA GLN A 212 -6.82 56.00 -10.35
C GLN A 212 -6.77 57.54 -10.52
N SER A 213 -6.16 58.22 -9.54
CA SER A 213 -5.33 59.44 -9.75
C SER A 213 -4.36 59.74 -8.58
N LEU A 214 -3.28 60.50 -8.86
CA LEU A 214 -2.23 61.00 -7.94
C LEU A 214 -1.82 62.43 -8.34
N PRO A 215 -1.40 63.28 -7.40
CA PRO A 215 -0.26 64.20 -7.58
C PRO A 215 0.83 64.03 -6.48
N VAL A 216 2.15 64.31 -6.61
CA VAL A 216 2.97 65.28 -7.41
C VAL A 216 2.91 66.69 -6.77
N ARG A 217 3.98 67.40 -6.34
CA ARG A 217 5.48 67.40 -6.52
C ARG A 217 6.13 68.17 -5.31
N HIS A 218 7.42 68.50 -5.10
CA HIS A 218 8.76 68.37 -5.75
C HIS A 218 9.91 68.65 -4.72
N SER A 219 11.19 68.71 -5.17
CA SER A 219 12.36 69.44 -4.58
C SER A 219 12.94 69.01 -3.19
N THR A 220 14.26 69.09 -2.89
CA THR A 220 15.46 69.45 -3.69
C THR A 220 16.78 68.80 -3.19
N ALA A 221 17.66 68.52 -4.15
CA ALA A 221 19.11 68.22 -4.19
C ALA A 221 20.08 68.34 -2.97
N TRP A 222 21.05 67.38 -2.93
CA TRP A 222 22.53 67.51 -2.74
C TRP A 222 23.07 67.99 -1.34
N THR A 223 24.25 67.61 -0.82
CA THR A 223 25.47 66.89 -1.31
C THR A 223 26.12 65.94 -0.25
N ALA A 224 26.98 65.02 -0.74
CA ALA A 224 28.27 64.50 -0.19
C ALA A 224 28.45 64.05 1.28
N GLY A 225 29.17 62.92 1.46
CA GLY A 225 29.81 62.54 2.73
C GLY A 225 30.12 61.04 2.90
N ARG A 226 31.30 60.56 2.48
CA ARG A 226 31.81 59.22 2.83
C ARG A 226 32.78 59.31 4.01
N ALA A 227 32.52 58.54 5.07
CA ALA A 227 33.52 58.21 6.10
C ALA A 227 33.27 56.79 6.62
N THR A 228 34.33 56.04 6.93
CA THR A 228 34.26 54.67 7.45
C THR A 228 35.03 54.56 8.77
N ARG A 229 34.47 53.84 9.76
CA ARG A 229 35.21 53.03 10.76
C ARG A 229 34.25 52.20 11.64
N ARG A 230 34.84 51.33 12.47
CA ARG A 230 34.19 50.30 13.31
C ARG A 230 33.82 50.82 14.71
N ALA A 231 33.14 49.95 15.46
CA ALA A 231 32.70 50.05 16.86
C ALA A 231 31.37 50.81 17.07
N ALA A 232 30.53 50.46 18.06
CA ALA A 232 30.70 49.44 19.12
C ALA A 232 29.47 48.51 19.25
N LEU A 233 29.65 47.34 19.87
CA LEU A 233 28.54 46.52 20.38
C LEU A 233 28.07 47.06 21.73
N LEU A 234 26.76 46.95 22.02
CA LEU A 234 26.20 46.18 23.15
C LEU A 234 24.68 46.43 23.24
N GLY A 235 23.89 45.49 22.73
CA GLY A 235 22.43 45.46 22.86
C GLY A 235 22.00 44.13 23.47
N LEU A 236 21.24 44.20 24.57
CA LEU A 236 20.87 43.05 25.41
C LEU A 236 20.15 41.94 24.62
N VAL A 237 20.82 40.82 24.39
CA VAL A 237 20.13 39.54 24.16
C VAL A 237 19.70 39.01 25.52
N ALA A 238 18.52 39.44 25.98
CA ALA A 238 17.86 38.79 27.11
C ALA A 238 17.55 37.34 26.70
N GLY A 239 18.25 36.39 27.31
CA GLY A 239 18.13 34.97 26.99
C GLY A 239 16.76 34.42 27.41
N ALA A 240 15.79 34.50 26.50
CA ALA A 240 14.49 33.86 26.64
C ALA A 240 14.66 32.33 26.61
N SER A 241 14.96 31.76 27.77
CA SER A 241 15.02 30.32 27.99
C SER A 241 13.61 29.74 27.79
N LEU A 242 13.36 29.24 26.58
CA LEU A 242 12.15 28.50 26.22
C LEU A 242 12.06 27.23 27.09
N GLN A 243 11.44 27.35 28.26
CA GLN A 243 11.03 26.22 29.08
C GLN A 243 9.96 25.46 28.29
N VAL A 244 10.40 24.40 27.60
CA VAL A 244 9.51 23.47 26.91
C VAL A 244 8.64 22.79 27.97
N GLN A 245 7.42 23.28 28.13
CA GLN A 245 6.45 22.68 29.06
C GLN A 245 6.15 21.25 28.58
N SER A 246 6.43 20.28 29.45
CA SER A 246 6.08 18.88 29.24
C SER A 246 4.55 18.76 29.16
N ALA A 247 4.03 18.10 28.12
CA ALA A 247 2.60 17.81 28.04
C ALA A 247 2.17 16.97 29.27
N PRO A 248 1.11 17.37 30.00
CA PRO A 248 0.56 16.54 31.06
C PRO A 248 0.04 15.23 30.47
N ALA A 249 0.15 14.15 31.24
CA ALA A 249 -0.40 12.85 30.87
C ALA A 249 -1.94 12.88 30.89
N PHE A 250 -2.57 11.84 30.33
CA PHE A 250 -4.03 11.71 30.40
C PHE A 250 -4.51 11.37 31.82
N GLU A 251 -5.78 11.65 32.11
CA GLU A 251 -6.38 11.50 33.45
C GLU A 251 -6.33 10.06 34.00
N ASN A 252 -6.22 9.07 33.10
CA ASN A 252 -6.11 7.65 33.39
C ASN A 252 -4.66 7.12 33.32
N ALA A 253 -3.65 7.99 33.27
CA ALA A 253 -2.25 7.59 33.30
C ALA A 253 -1.86 6.87 34.60
N LEU A 254 -0.83 6.02 34.53
CA LEU A 254 -0.24 5.41 35.72
C LEU A 254 0.42 6.48 36.60
N PRO A 255 0.37 6.37 37.96
CA PRO A 255 1.00 7.34 38.87
C PRO A 255 2.48 7.60 38.60
N GLU A 256 3.21 6.58 38.12
CA GLU A 256 4.63 6.64 37.74
C GLU A 256 4.89 7.64 36.60
N VAL A 257 3.87 8.09 35.85
CA VAL A 257 4.05 9.08 34.78
C VAL A 257 4.64 10.40 35.29
N SER A 258 4.36 10.74 36.54
CA SER A 258 4.90 11.89 37.27
C SER A 258 6.43 11.90 37.37
N GLN A 259 7.08 10.74 37.27
CA GLN A 259 8.53 10.59 37.35
C GLN A 259 9.25 11.02 36.06
N PHE A 260 8.53 11.19 34.96
CA PHE A 260 9.11 11.43 33.63
C PHE A 260 8.86 12.88 33.18
N THR A 261 9.82 13.77 33.42
CA THR A 261 9.69 15.20 33.05
C THR A 261 9.96 15.45 31.55
N GLN A 262 10.70 14.59 30.86
CA GLN A 262 11.04 14.74 29.44
C GLN A 262 10.13 13.90 28.54
N ARG A 263 8.90 14.37 28.35
CA ARG A 263 7.82 13.72 27.56
C ARG A 263 7.46 14.56 26.32
N SER A 264 7.21 13.93 25.17
CA SER A 264 6.89 14.64 23.92
C SER A 264 6.06 13.81 22.93
N ALA A 265 4.81 14.24 22.74
CA ALA A 265 3.81 13.65 21.84
C ALA A 265 4.21 13.60 20.36
N GLY A 266 4.95 14.61 19.90
CA GLY A 266 5.12 14.88 18.46
C GLY A 266 3.90 15.57 17.84
N LYS A 267 4.04 16.03 16.59
CA LYS A 267 2.96 16.71 15.85
C LYS A 267 1.83 15.74 15.53
N GLU A 268 0.59 16.18 15.74
CA GLU A 268 -0.62 15.47 15.30
C GLU A 268 -0.67 15.32 13.77
N PRO A 269 -1.13 14.18 13.21
CA PRO A 269 -1.21 13.98 11.76
C PRO A 269 -2.32 14.80 11.10
N ASP A 270 -1.99 15.52 10.02
CA ASP A 270 -2.96 16.34 9.25
C ASP A 270 -3.97 15.50 8.42
N GLU A 271 -3.87 14.18 8.48
CA GLU A 271 -4.52 13.25 7.55
C GLU A 271 -5.48 12.23 8.18
N LEU A 272 -5.86 12.41 9.44
CA LEU A 272 -6.86 11.60 10.12
C LEU A 272 -8.22 11.59 9.39
N GLY A 273 -9.04 10.59 9.69
CA GLY A 273 -10.41 10.45 9.18
C GLY A 273 -10.55 9.60 7.92
N LEU A 274 -11.79 9.29 7.56
CA LEU A 274 -12.14 8.66 6.29
C LEU A 274 -11.93 9.65 5.13
N LYS A 275 -11.15 9.27 4.12
CA LYS A 275 -10.92 10.04 2.88
C LYS A 275 -10.84 9.07 1.70
N VAL A 276 -11.13 9.53 0.47
CA VAL A 276 -10.73 8.78 -0.73
C VAL A 276 -9.21 8.89 -0.85
N ARG A 277 -8.50 7.78 -1.03
CA ARG A 277 -7.03 7.71 -0.93
C ARG A 277 -6.42 6.86 -2.04
N LYS A 278 -5.19 7.20 -2.44
CA LYS A 278 -4.31 6.32 -3.23
C LYS A 278 -3.84 5.16 -2.33
N LEU A 279 -4.01 3.92 -2.77
CA LEU A 279 -3.77 2.70 -2.00
C LEU A 279 -2.33 2.18 -2.12
N ASN A 280 -1.77 2.24 -3.33
CA ASN A 280 -0.45 1.73 -3.68
C ASN A 280 0.40 2.75 -4.46
N LYS A 281 1.62 2.38 -4.83
CA LYS A 281 2.50 3.22 -5.67
C LYS A 281 1.95 3.46 -7.08
N PHE A 282 1.22 2.51 -7.67
CA PHE A 282 0.78 2.55 -9.07
C PHE A 282 -0.23 3.65 -9.37
N GLY A 283 -1.16 3.93 -8.45
CA GLY A 283 -2.17 4.97 -8.65
C GLY A 283 -3.58 4.60 -8.20
N ASP A 284 -3.79 3.34 -7.81
CA ASP A 284 -5.13 2.82 -7.52
C ASP A 284 -5.77 3.58 -6.37
N MET A 285 -7.02 3.98 -6.57
CA MET A 285 -7.79 4.79 -5.63
C MET A 285 -8.79 3.90 -4.87
N SER A 286 -9.01 4.21 -3.60
CA SER A 286 -9.97 3.50 -2.76
C SER A 286 -11.40 3.63 -3.28
N GLU A 287 -12.14 2.52 -3.29
CA GLU A 287 -13.58 2.50 -3.56
C GLU A 287 -14.33 3.17 -2.40
N GLY A 288 -14.50 4.49 -2.50
CA GLY A 288 -15.06 5.31 -1.43
C GLY A 288 -14.03 5.75 -0.39
N ALA A 289 -14.51 6.14 0.78
CA ALA A 289 -13.69 6.78 1.82
C ALA A 289 -13.17 5.76 2.86
N VAL A 290 -11.87 5.80 3.12
CA VAL A 290 -11.13 4.84 3.96
C VAL A 290 -10.18 5.55 4.93
N LEU A 291 -9.79 4.85 6.01
CA LEU A 291 -8.75 5.28 6.94
C LEU A 291 -7.38 5.42 6.23
N LYS A 292 -6.39 6.03 6.88
CA LYS A 292 -5.05 6.12 6.30
C LYS A 292 -4.35 4.76 6.36
N GLY A 293 -3.74 4.34 5.24
CA GLY A 293 -2.87 3.16 5.24
C GLY A 293 -1.57 3.35 6.02
N CYS A 294 -0.83 2.27 6.24
CA CYS A 294 0.50 2.36 6.84
C CYS A 294 1.57 2.73 5.82
N GLY A 295 2.59 3.44 6.29
CA GLY A 295 3.89 3.49 5.60
C GLY A 295 4.78 2.33 6.05
N TYR A 296 5.96 2.22 5.45
CA TYR A 296 6.90 1.10 5.59
C TYR A 296 7.57 0.94 6.98
N GLY A 297 7.12 1.69 7.99
CA GLY A 297 7.68 1.70 9.34
C GLY A 297 6.99 0.67 10.26
N PRO A 298 7.73 -0.07 11.10
CA PRO A 298 7.18 -1.07 12.03
C PRO A 298 6.54 -0.41 13.27
N ASN A 299 5.65 0.55 13.05
CA ASN A 299 5.05 1.43 14.05
C ASN A 299 3.58 1.80 13.74
N CYS A 300 2.95 1.02 12.86
CA CYS A 300 1.61 1.24 12.34
C CYS A 300 0.98 -0.11 11.98
N PHE A 301 -0.32 -0.30 12.26
CA PHE A 301 -1.19 -1.28 11.58
C PHE A 301 -2.37 -0.55 10.93
N SER A 302 -2.86 -1.07 9.81
CA SER A 302 -4.05 -0.54 9.13
C SER A 302 -4.79 -1.60 8.33
N THR A 303 -6.11 -1.52 8.29
CA THR A 303 -6.97 -2.26 7.36
C THR A 303 -7.03 -1.63 5.98
N THR A 304 -6.35 -0.49 5.78
CA THR A 304 -6.22 0.18 4.50
C THR A 304 -4.81 0.02 3.97
N GLY A 305 -4.71 -0.39 2.72
CA GLY A 305 -3.48 -0.63 1.99
C GLY A 305 -3.79 -1.52 0.80
N ASP A 306 -2.79 -1.75 -0.02
CA ASP A 306 -2.81 -2.80 -1.04
C ASP A 306 -2.19 -4.07 -0.43
N PRO A 307 -2.96 -5.17 -0.25
CA PRO A 307 -2.42 -6.42 0.27
C PRO A 307 -1.48 -7.12 -0.72
N GLU A 308 -1.45 -6.72 -1.99
CA GLU A 308 -0.52 -7.21 -3.02
C GLU A 308 0.79 -6.38 -3.06
N ASP A 309 0.91 -5.27 -2.30
CA ASP A 309 2.16 -4.51 -2.19
C ASP A 309 3.00 -5.03 -0.99
N PRO A 310 4.10 -5.79 -1.24
CA PRO A 310 4.87 -6.42 -0.18
C PRO A 310 5.62 -5.42 0.72
N GLN A 311 5.59 -4.12 0.40
CA GLN A 311 6.10 -3.07 1.27
C GLN A 311 5.17 -2.81 2.49
N ILE A 312 3.91 -3.28 2.48
CA ILE A 312 2.91 -3.04 3.53
C ILE A 312 2.83 -4.25 4.49
N THR A 313 3.91 -4.50 5.23
CA THR A 313 4.04 -5.63 6.17
C THR A 313 3.19 -5.56 7.45
N THR A 314 2.27 -4.59 7.53
CA THR A 314 1.33 -4.39 8.65
C THR A 314 -0.11 -4.12 8.20
N PHE A 315 -0.44 -4.54 6.97
CA PHE A 315 -1.83 -4.68 6.55
C PHE A 315 -2.54 -5.74 7.39
N MET A 316 -3.69 -5.41 7.96
CA MET A 316 -4.50 -6.32 8.76
C MET A 316 -5.91 -6.47 8.18
N GLN A 317 -6.52 -7.65 8.35
CA GLN A 317 -7.89 -7.88 7.88
C GLN A 317 -8.89 -7.02 8.66
N PRO A 318 -9.92 -6.44 8.00
CA PRO A 318 -11.00 -5.71 8.68
C PRO A 318 -11.68 -6.57 9.76
N TRP A 319 -11.99 -5.96 10.91
CA TRP A 319 -12.75 -6.64 11.95
C TRP A 319 -14.22 -6.73 11.54
N ILE A 320 -14.90 -7.82 11.91
CA ILE A 320 -16.30 -8.06 11.54
C ILE A 320 -17.11 -8.20 12.83
N PRO A 321 -18.08 -7.31 13.12
CA PRO A 321 -19.01 -7.48 14.24
C PRO A 321 -19.89 -8.72 14.05
N PRO A 322 -20.45 -9.31 15.11
CA PRO A 322 -21.43 -10.38 14.99
C PRO A 322 -22.64 -9.94 14.15
N ALA A 323 -23.19 -10.88 13.39
CA ALA A 323 -24.30 -10.63 12.48
C ALA A 323 -25.54 -10.06 13.21
N GLY A 324 -26.19 -9.07 12.59
CA GLY A 324 -27.39 -8.42 13.12
C GLY A 324 -27.13 -7.10 13.87
N LEU A 325 -25.89 -6.78 14.26
CA LEU A 325 -25.55 -5.47 14.82
C LEU A 325 -25.64 -4.37 13.76
N SER A 326 -26.26 -3.25 14.11
CA SER A 326 -26.17 -2.03 13.31
C SER A 326 -24.79 -1.36 13.43
N GLN A 327 -24.49 -0.47 12.47
CA GLN A 327 -23.29 0.38 12.47
C GLN A 327 -23.09 1.11 13.82
N THR A 328 -24.19 1.60 14.42
CA THR A 328 -24.20 2.32 15.71
C THR A 328 -23.89 1.40 16.89
N GLU A 329 -24.44 0.19 16.91
CA GLU A 329 -24.22 -0.78 17.99
C GLU A 329 -22.79 -1.35 17.94
N ALA A 330 -22.28 -1.64 16.74
CA ALA A 330 -20.89 -2.02 16.54
C ALA A 330 -19.93 -0.92 17.03
N ALA A 331 -20.20 0.35 16.68
CA ALA A 331 -19.42 1.48 17.17
C ALA A 331 -19.53 1.64 18.70
N ALA A 332 -20.73 1.48 19.29
CA ALA A 332 -20.92 1.61 20.74
C ALA A 332 -20.23 0.49 21.54
N GLN A 333 -20.23 -0.76 21.04
CA GLN A 333 -19.47 -1.86 21.65
C GLN A 333 -17.96 -1.59 21.59
N LEU A 334 -17.47 -1.09 20.45
CA LEU A 334 -16.07 -0.75 20.24
C LEU A 334 -15.63 0.43 21.13
N GLU A 335 -16.44 1.47 21.23
CA GLU A 335 -16.22 2.60 22.14
C GLU A 335 -16.17 2.13 23.61
N GLY A 336 -17.09 1.24 24.00
CA GLY A 336 -17.10 0.64 25.34
C GLY A 336 -15.85 -0.18 25.65
N VAL A 337 -15.35 -0.97 24.69
CA VAL A 337 -14.09 -1.71 24.82
C VAL A 337 -12.88 -0.78 24.92
N ILE A 338 -12.85 0.30 24.14
CA ILE A 338 -11.78 1.32 24.25
C ILE A 338 -11.84 2.02 25.61
N ARG A 339 -13.03 2.41 26.10
CA ARG A 339 -13.19 3.05 27.43
C ARG A 339 -12.81 2.12 28.59
N ALA A 340 -12.96 0.81 28.42
CA ALA A 340 -12.58 -0.21 29.40
C ALA A 340 -11.11 -0.67 29.28
N TYR A 341 -10.30 -0.05 28.42
CA TYR A 341 -8.88 -0.38 28.28
C TYR A 341 -8.09 0.01 29.54
N PRO A 342 -7.34 -0.90 30.19
CA PRO A 342 -6.53 -0.59 31.36
C PRO A 342 -5.14 -0.06 30.94
N PRO A 343 -4.79 1.20 31.20
CA PRO A 343 -3.46 1.73 30.87
C PRO A 343 -2.35 0.95 31.56
N GLY A 344 -1.21 0.78 30.89
CA GLY A 344 -0.03 0.08 31.43
C GLY A 344 0.09 -1.40 31.07
N GLN A 345 -1.00 -2.17 31.03
CA GLN A 345 -1.04 -3.66 30.97
C GLN A 345 0.28 -4.40 30.62
N GLN A 346 0.57 -4.71 29.36
CA GLN A 346 1.79 -5.40 28.91
C GLN A 346 2.99 -4.44 28.77
N ASN A 347 3.16 -3.54 29.74
CA ASN A 347 4.12 -2.43 29.76
C ASN A 347 3.96 -1.42 28.59
N VAL A 348 2.72 -1.18 28.12
CA VAL A 348 2.44 -0.14 27.10
C VAL A 348 1.31 0.79 27.55
N ASP A 349 1.24 1.98 26.95
CA ASP A 349 0.18 2.98 27.18
C ASP A 349 0.02 3.49 28.63
N GLY A 350 1.06 3.36 29.46
CA GLY A 350 1.03 3.84 30.84
C GLY A 350 0.98 5.37 31.02
N GLY A 351 1.07 6.15 29.94
CA GLY A 351 0.72 7.58 29.93
C GLY A 351 -0.79 7.84 29.79
N GLY A 352 -1.59 6.78 29.76
CA GLY A 352 -3.03 6.82 29.61
C GLY A 352 -3.48 6.86 28.15
N PHE A 353 -4.76 7.14 27.95
CA PHE A 353 -5.34 7.40 26.63
C PHE A 353 -6.59 8.28 26.74
N ARG A 354 -6.99 8.91 25.63
CA ARG A 354 -8.30 9.56 25.50
C ARG A 354 -8.98 9.23 24.19
N ILE A 355 -10.31 9.18 24.19
CA ILE A 355 -11.12 9.25 22.97
C ILE A 355 -11.30 10.73 22.62
N VAL A 356 -10.89 11.13 21.43
CA VAL A 356 -10.92 12.53 20.93
C VAL A 356 -12.18 12.78 20.10
N LYS A 357 -12.64 11.79 19.33
CA LYS A 357 -13.93 11.80 18.64
C LYS A 357 -14.55 10.40 18.74
N ALA A 358 -15.83 10.32 19.06
CA ALA A 358 -16.69 9.19 18.73
C ALA A 358 -17.95 9.75 18.08
N GLY A 359 -18.26 9.32 16.86
CA GLY A 359 -19.33 9.90 16.06
C GLY A 359 -20.44 8.90 15.73
N LYS A 360 -21.66 9.43 15.55
CA LYS A 360 -22.81 8.66 15.02
C LYS A 360 -22.64 8.20 13.56
N ASP A 361 -21.55 8.63 12.92
CA ASP A 361 -21.06 8.18 11.62
C ASP A 361 -20.31 6.83 11.71
N GLY A 362 -20.11 6.28 12.91
CA GLY A 362 -19.37 5.04 13.16
C GLY A 362 -17.85 5.24 13.28
N TYR A 363 -17.37 6.48 13.21
CA TYR A 363 -15.95 6.82 13.31
C TYR A 363 -15.53 7.13 14.75
N ILE A 364 -14.46 6.49 15.22
CA ILE A 364 -13.85 6.71 16.53
C ILE A 364 -12.37 7.05 16.32
N TYR A 365 -11.87 8.04 17.05
CA TYR A 365 -10.45 8.41 17.10
C TYR A 365 -10.02 8.58 18.56
N ALA A 366 -8.93 7.92 18.91
CA ALA A 366 -8.33 7.93 20.23
C ALA A 366 -6.80 8.15 20.15
N GLN A 367 -6.24 8.69 21.21
CA GLN A 367 -4.80 8.93 21.39
C GLN A 367 -4.33 8.15 22.61
N PHE A 368 -3.29 7.32 22.44
CA PHE A 368 -2.70 6.51 23.51
C PHE A 368 -1.26 6.96 23.75
N GLU A 369 -0.85 7.13 25.01
CA GLU A 369 0.45 7.72 25.35
C GLU A 369 1.37 6.74 26.09
N SER A 370 2.61 6.59 25.61
CA SER A 370 3.65 5.83 26.31
C SER A 370 4.15 6.53 27.58
N LEU A 371 4.24 5.77 28.67
CA LEU A 371 4.64 6.23 30.01
C LEU A 371 5.90 7.13 30.01
N LYS A 372 7.04 6.55 29.64
CA LYS A 372 8.38 7.12 29.92
C LYS A 372 8.83 8.25 29.01
N LYS A 373 8.17 8.43 27.85
CA LYS A 373 8.60 9.38 26.80
C LYS A 373 7.46 10.21 26.19
N GLY A 374 6.21 9.98 26.60
CA GLY A 374 5.06 10.70 26.08
C GLY A 374 4.82 10.51 24.59
N LYS A 375 5.28 9.41 23.98
CA LYS A 375 5.01 9.14 22.56
C LYS A 375 3.56 8.78 22.39
N MET A 376 2.88 9.48 21.48
CA MET A 376 1.49 9.20 21.11
C MET A 376 1.43 8.21 19.95
N ASP A 377 0.56 7.21 20.11
CA ASP A 377 -0.01 6.44 19.02
C ASP A 377 -1.44 6.96 18.74
N ASP A 378 -1.73 7.28 17.48
CA ASP A 378 -3.05 7.66 16.98
C ASP A 378 -3.80 6.41 16.53
N VAL A 379 -5.00 6.20 17.08
CA VAL A 379 -5.82 5.00 16.84
C VAL A 379 -7.17 5.41 16.28
N GLU A 380 -7.47 4.96 15.08
CA GLU A 380 -8.70 5.28 14.34
C GLU A 380 -9.48 4.00 14.06
N PHE A 381 -10.80 4.07 14.22
CA PHE A 381 -11.73 3.02 13.85
C PHE A 381 -12.87 3.60 13.03
N SER A 382 -13.42 2.80 12.12
CA SER A 382 -14.63 3.16 11.38
C SER A 382 -15.50 1.93 11.15
N ALA A 383 -16.63 1.83 11.85
CA ALA A 383 -17.68 0.89 11.52
C ALA A 383 -18.36 1.31 10.21
N GLY A 384 -18.24 0.47 9.18
CA GLY A 384 -18.86 0.64 7.87
C GLY A 384 -20.28 0.10 7.81
N LYS A 385 -21.00 0.48 6.74
CA LYS A 385 -22.36 -0.04 6.44
C LYS A 385 -22.34 -1.40 5.72
N ASP A 386 -21.15 -1.86 5.34
CA ASP A 386 -20.85 -3.16 4.74
C ASP A 386 -20.65 -4.27 5.78
N GLY A 387 -20.87 -3.97 7.06
CA GLY A 387 -20.67 -4.92 8.16
C GLY A 387 -19.20 -5.14 8.54
N LYS A 388 -18.28 -4.27 8.11
CA LYS A 388 -16.86 -4.34 8.47
C LYS A 388 -16.45 -3.12 9.29
N VAL A 389 -15.40 -3.27 10.09
CA VAL A 389 -14.76 -2.19 10.83
C VAL A 389 -13.35 -2.01 10.31
N GLN A 390 -13.10 -0.84 9.74
CA GLN A 390 -11.74 -0.40 9.41
C GLN A 390 -11.02 -0.04 10.71
N VAL A 391 -9.75 -0.40 10.81
CA VAL A 391 -8.88 -0.22 11.98
C VAL A 391 -7.57 0.41 11.55
N ARG A 392 -7.05 1.34 12.34
CA ARG A 392 -5.69 1.86 12.21
C ARG A 392 -5.12 2.19 13.59
N SER A 393 -3.86 1.87 13.84
CA SER A 393 -3.14 2.20 15.08
C SER A 393 -1.71 2.57 14.72
N SER A 394 -1.26 3.81 14.96
CA SER A 394 -0.02 4.34 14.37
C SER A 394 0.69 5.41 15.21
N GLY A 395 1.99 5.22 15.46
CA GLY A 395 2.83 6.18 16.17
C GLY A 395 3.10 7.47 15.40
N ARG A 396 3.12 8.62 16.11
CA ARG A 396 3.40 9.94 15.52
C ARG A 396 4.86 10.14 15.11
N THR A 397 5.83 9.59 15.85
CA THR A 397 7.23 10.00 15.73
C THR A 397 8.13 9.00 15.00
N GLY A 398 7.99 8.95 13.68
CA GLY A 398 8.95 8.38 12.73
C GLY A 398 8.79 6.88 12.42
N LEU A 399 9.50 6.42 11.38
CA LEU A 399 9.48 5.04 10.86
C LEU A 399 10.29 4.05 11.73
N LYS A 400 10.24 4.18 13.06
CA LYS A 400 11.06 3.40 14.01
C LYS A 400 10.18 2.55 14.91
N ALA A 401 10.73 1.40 15.34
CA ALA A 401 10.10 0.46 16.26
C ALA A 401 9.32 1.14 17.41
N ASP A 402 8.09 0.66 17.63
CA ASP A 402 7.16 1.08 18.68
C ASP A 402 7.22 0.19 19.93
N PHE A 403 8.14 -0.79 19.97
CA PHE A 403 8.31 -1.81 21.01
C PHE A 403 7.06 -2.70 21.20
N GLY A 404 6.27 -2.85 20.15
CA GLY A 404 5.06 -3.66 20.09
C GLY A 404 3.81 -2.95 20.60
N SER A 405 3.82 -1.63 20.83
CA SER A 405 2.67 -0.90 21.41
C SER A 405 1.40 -1.08 20.60
N ASN A 406 1.47 -0.86 19.28
CA ASN A 406 0.31 -0.93 18.40
C ASN A 406 -0.24 -2.36 18.29
N ALA A 407 0.62 -3.39 18.19
CA ALA A 407 0.15 -4.78 18.19
C ALA A 407 -0.48 -5.20 19.53
N LYS A 408 0.16 -4.90 20.67
CA LYS A 408 -0.35 -5.27 22.01
C LYS A 408 -1.71 -4.64 22.28
N ARG A 409 -1.85 -3.34 21.99
CA ARG A 409 -3.11 -2.60 22.14
C ARG A 409 -4.21 -3.19 21.24
N LEU A 410 -3.93 -3.40 19.96
CA LEU A 410 -4.90 -3.98 19.04
C LEU A 410 -5.27 -5.42 19.41
N ASN A 411 -4.33 -6.25 19.89
CA ASN A 411 -4.64 -7.60 20.36
C ASN A 411 -5.53 -7.61 21.60
N TYR A 412 -5.30 -6.72 22.58
CA TYR A 412 -6.18 -6.59 23.74
C TYR A 412 -7.60 -6.15 23.31
N LEU A 413 -7.71 -5.11 22.48
CA LEU A 413 -9.02 -4.64 21.99
C LEU A 413 -9.72 -5.74 21.17
N ALA A 414 -8.99 -6.45 20.31
CA ALA A 414 -9.51 -7.59 19.55
C ALA A 414 -9.96 -8.75 20.45
N GLU A 415 -9.24 -9.06 21.53
CA GLU A 415 -9.62 -10.08 22.51
C GLU A 415 -10.95 -9.74 23.21
N GLN A 416 -11.09 -8.50 23.69
CA GLN A 416 -12.32 -8.02 24.32
C GLN A 416 -13.52 -7.98 23.35
N LEU A 417 -13.27 -7.88 22.03
CA LEU A 417 -14.29 -7.95 20.98
C LEU A 417 -14.60 -9.39 20.56
N ARG A 418 -13.59 -10.29 20.50
CA ARG A 418 -13.80 -11.74 20.32
C ARG A 418 -14.68 -12.31 21.43
N GLY A 419 -14.48 -11.86 22.67
CA GLY A 419 -15.38 -12.16 23.82
C GLY A 419 -16.82 -11.62 23.67
N LYS A 420 -17.10 -10.81 22.64
CA LYS A 420 -18.44 -10.33 22.25
C LYS A 420 -18.91 -10.91 20.91
N GLY A 421 -18.24 -11.95 20.40
CA GLY A 421 -18.59 -12.63 19.15
C GLY A 421 -18.09 -11.95 17.86
N TRP A 422 -17.14 -11.01 17.95
CA TRP A 422 -16.54 -10.38 16.76
C TRP A 422 -15.45 -11.26 16.13
N THR A 423 -15.36 -11.25 14.81
CA THR A 423 -14.18 -11.73 14.09
C THR A 423 -13.13 -10.62 14.08
N ALA A 424 -12.25 -10.63 15.07
CA ALA A 424 -11.08 -9.76 15.16
C ALA A 424 -9.81 -10.61 15.28
N ALA A 425 -9.06 -10.75 14.18
CA ALA A 425 -7.87 -11.61 14.13
C ALA A 425 -6.75 -11.11 15.06
N GLU A 426 -5.94 -12.02 15.58
CA GLU A 426 -4.77 -11.68 16.40
C GLU A 426 -3.55 -11.35 15.53
N LEU A 427 -2.84 -10.29 15.88
CA LEU A 427 -1.56 -9.91 15.29
C LEU A 427 -0.47 -10.71 16.00
N THR A 428 0.22 -11.60 15.28
CA THR A 428 1.19 -12.55 15.85
C THR A 428 2.50 -12.56 15.06
N LYS A 429 3.52 -13.25 15.61
CA LYS A 429 4.79 -13.47 14.90
C LYS A 429 4.64 -14.22 13.57
N SER A 430 3.62 -15.06 13.41
CA SER A 430 3.36 -15.79 12.17
C SER A 430 2.56 -14.98 11.17
N THR A 431 1.66 -14.09 11.61
CA THR A 431 0.89 -13.22 10.69
C THR A 431 1.63 -11.96 10.28
N HIS A 432 2.53 -11.43 11.13
CA HIS A 432 3.27 -10.18 10.88
C HIS A 432 4.77 -10.28 11.26
N PRO A 433 5.53 -11.24 10.70
CA PRO A 433 6.90 -11.55 11.12
C PRO A 433 7.85 -10.34 11.15
N TYR A 434 7.83 -9.47 10.12
CA TYR A 434 8.66 -8.26 10.07
C TYR A 434 8.44 -7.33 11.27
N TYR A 435 7.18 -6.97 11.55
CA TYR A 435 6.83 -6.07 12.64
C TYR A 435 7.29 -6.64 13.99
N PHE A 436 7.01 -7.92 14.24
CA PHE A 436 7.39 -8.54 15.52
C PHE A 436 8.89 -8.71 15.68
N ALA A 437 9.64 -8.97 14.60
CA ALA A 437 11.09 -9.01 14.66
C ALA A 437 11.68 -7.63 14.99
N MET A 438 11.29 -6.60 14.23
CA MET A 438 11.74 -5.21 14.42
C MET A 438 11.41 -4.65 15.81
N ASN A 439 10.29 -5.09 16.41
CA ASN A 439 9.86 -4.66 17.74
C ASN A 439 10.27 -5.58 18.90
N SER A 440 10.91 -6.72 18.62
CA SER A 440 11.34 -7.67 19.66
C SER A 440 12.53 -7.19 20.50
N GLY A 441 13.41 -6.36 19.91
CA GLY A 441 14.74 -6.05 20.45
C GLY A 441 15.70 -7.26 20.50
N LYS A 442 15.31 -8.41 19.95
CA LYS A 442 16.02 -9.69 20.03
C LYS A 442 16.40 -10.25 18.66
N THR A 443 15.42 -10.37 17.78
CA THR A 443 15.65 -10.83 16.40
C THR A 443 16.39 -9.77 15.60
N LYS A 444 17.59 -10.11 15.12
CA LYS A 444 18.34 -9.24 14.20
C LYS A 444 17.73 -9.34 12.81
N VAL A 445 17.05 -8.29 12.37
CA VAL A 445 16.54 -8.20 10.99
C VAL A 445 17.67 -7.74 10.08
N ARG A 446 18.04 -8.58 9.10
CA ARG A 446 18.92 -8.21 7.99
C ARG A 446 18.07 -7.88 6.78
N CYS A 447 17.96 -6.60 6.42
CA CYS A 447 17.45 -6.21 5.11
C CYS A 447 18.34 -6.82 4.01
N VAL A 448 17.72 -7.40 2.97
CA VAL A 448 18.42 -8.01 1.82
C VAL A 448 18.19 -7.11 0.61
N GLY A 449 19.23 -6.39 0.20
CA GLY A 449 19.09 -5.30 -0.76
C GLY A 449 18.55 -4.01 -0.14
N ALA A 450 18.00 -3.12 -0.97
CA ALA A 450 17.48 -1.82 -0.53
C ALA A 450 16.05 -1.91 0.02
N ASP A 451 15.25 -2.84 -0.49
CA ASP A 451 13.80 -2.93 -0.27
C ASP A 451 13.41 -3.59 1.04
N CYS A 452 13.88 -3.04 2.17
CA CYS A 452 13.24 -3.31 3.46
C CYS A 452 11.92 -2.50 3.51
N PRO A 453 10.74 -3.13 3.69
CA PRO A 453 10.52 -4.42 4.36
C PRO A 453 10.10 -5.60 3.46
N VAL A 454 10.27 -5.50 2.13
CA VAL A 454 9.98 -6.60 1.17
C VAL A 454 10.95 -7.75 1.37
N ASN A 455 12.25 -7.43 1.30
CA ASN A 455 13.34 -8.39 1.35
C ASN A 455 14.08 -8.25 2.68
N TYR A 456 13.84 -9.18 3.60
CA TYR A 456 14.53 -9.27 4.87
C TYR A 456 14.70 -10.72 5.32
N GLU A 457 15.79 -10.97 6.03
CA GLU A 457 16.08 -12.23 6.70
C GLU A 457 16.00 -12.03 8.21
N LEU A 458 15.32 -12.95 8.88
CA LEU A 458 15.31 -13.03 10.33
C LEU A 458 16.55 -13.81 10.78
N ILE A 459 17.60 -13.12 11.20
CA ILE A 459 18.76 -13.75 11.81
C ILE A 459 18.34 -14.16 13.23
N ALA A 460 18.36 -15.47 13.49
CA ALA A 460 18.14 -16.03 14.81
C ALA A 460 19.16 -15.50 15.81
N GLU A 461 18.78 -15.44 17.10
CA GLU A 461 19.76 -15.16 18.16
C GLU A 461 20.81 -16.28 18.16
N GLU A 462 22.09 -15.92 18.08
CA GLU A 462 23.13 -16.78 18.67
C GLU A 462 22.77 -16.96 20.16
N PRO A 463 22.87 -18.17 20.74
CA PRO A 463 22.59 -18.36 22.15
C PRO A 463 23.54 -17.48 22.97
N GLY A 464 22.98 -16.46 23.62
CA GLY A 464 23.75 -15.55 24.46
C GLY A 464 24.55 -16.32 25.51
N PRO A 465 25.73 -15.83 25.92
CA PRO A 465 26.62 -16.55 26.82
C PRO A 465 25.86 -16.99 28.07
N ASN A 466 25.92 -18.29 28.35
CA ASN A 466 25.10 -18.92 29.38
C ASN A 466 25.59 -18.44 30.76
N VAL A 467 24.92 -17.45 31.37
CA VAL A 467 25.28 -16.90 32.68
C VAL A 467 24.80 -17.85 33.81
N LYS A 468 25.35 -19.06 33.75
CA LYS A 468 25.31 -20.16 34.71
C LYS A 468 26.56 -21.00 34.47
N ASP A 469 27.71 -20.47 34.85
CA ASP A 469 28.91 -21.19 35.32
C ASP A 469 30.06 -20.17 35.57
N SER A 470 29.89 -19.38 36.62
CA SER A 470 30.94 -18.57 37.25
C SER A 470 30.58 -18.40 38.73
N ALA A 471 31.36 -19.03 39.61
CA ALA A 471 31.17 -19.00 41.07
C ALA A 471 31.73 -17.72 41.71
#